data_AF-A0A7K3H7F3-F1
#
_entry.id   AF-A0A7K3H7F3-F1
#
_cell.length_a   1.000
_cell.length_b   1.000
_cell.length_c   1.000
_cell.angle_alpha   90.00
_cell.angle_beta   90.00
_cell.angle_gamma   90.00
#
_symmetry.space_group_name_H-M   'P 1'
#
loop_
_entity.id
_entity.type
_entity.pdbx_description
1 polymer ?
#
loop_
_entity_poly.entity_id
_entity_poly.type
_entity_poly.pdbx_seq_one_letter_code
_entity_poly.pdbx_strand_id
1 'polypeptide(L)'
;HRRDRLLRACDRVLVSTPEERSEMGALLGPDRVSLFGRGIDHERFRPDPGARGRLARAHGVPADRMAVVFAGRVDASKRVMVLAEAVRRLLDTGRPVHLVVAGTGADSPRVR
;
A
#
# COMPACT_ATOMS: atom_id res chain seq x y z
N HIS A 1 2.65 24.80 14.14
CA HIS A 1 1.36 24.62 13.43
C HIS A 1 0.27 24.07 14.37
N ARG A 2 -1.03 24.13 14.01
CA ARG A 2 -2.16 23.61 14.83
C ARG A 2 -1.94 22.15 15.27
N ARG A 3 -1.39 21.33 14.38
CA ARG A 3 -1.01 19.94 14.61
C ARG A 3 -0.07 19.78 15.82
N ASP A 4 1.03 20.54 15.83
CA ASP A 4 2.07 20.38 16.86
C ASP A 4 1.55 20.78 18.25
N ARG A 5 0.64 21.77 18.32
CA ARG A 5 -0.03 22.12 19.58
C ARG A 5 -0.86 20.94 20.12
N LEU A 6 -1.62 20.28 19.26
CA LEU A 6 -2.42 19.11 19.64
C LEU A 6 -1.52 17.95 20.10
N LEU A 7 -0.45 17.67 19.35
CA LEU A 7 0.50 16.60 19.68
C LEU A 7 1.20 16.83 21.02
N ARG A 8 1.58 18.08 21.33
CA ARG A 8 2.20 18.42 22.63
C ARG A 8 1.26 18.24 23.82
N ALA A 9 -0.07 18.30 23.60
CA ALA A 9 -1.06 18.10 24.65
C ALA A 9 -1.33 16.61 24.97
N CYS A 10 -0.86 15.67 24.16
CA CYS A 10 -1.06 14.23 24.38
C CYS A 10 0.02 13.65 25.31
N ASP A 11 -0.33 12.86 26.32
CA ASP A 11 0.67 12.19 27.19
C ASP A 11 1.57 11.24 26.41
N ARG A 12 0.98 10.53 25.44
CA ARG A 12 1.67 9.65 24.49
C ARG A 12 1.14 9.81 23.08
N VAL A 13 2.03 9.67 22.11
CA VAL A 13 1.71 9.60 20.69
C VAL A 13 2.12 8.23 20.14
N LEU A 14 1.18 7.57 19.49
CA LEU A 14 1.40 6.29 18.84
C LEU A 14 1.56 6.49 17.34
N VAL A 15 2.61 5.89 16.77
CA VAL A 15 2.95 6.01 15.35
C VAL A 15 3.13 4.63 14.72
N SER A 16 2.95 4.54 13.41
CA SER A 16 2.92 3.25 12.70
C SER A 16 4.30 2.83 12.19
N THR A 17 5.26 3.75 12.03
CA THR A 17 6.59 3.43 11.49
C THR A 17 7.76 3.96 12.33
N PRO A 18 8.95 3.36 12.24
CA PRO A 18 10.16 3.85 12.89
C PRO A 18 10.55 5.28 12.45
N GLU A 19 10.31 5.62 11.19
CA GLU A 19 10.57 6.96 10.65
C GLU A 19 9.68 8.01 11.32
N GLU A 20 8.37 7.73 11.42
CA GLU A 20 7.43 8.58 12.15
C GLU A 20 7.83 8.70 13.63
N ARG A 21 8.34 7.62 14.24
CA ARG A 21 8.81 7.66 15.64
C ARG A 21 10.01 8.59 15.82
N SER A 22 10.95 8.55 14.88
CA SER A 22 12.11 9.44 14.89
C SER A 22 11.68 10.90 14.71
N GLU A 23 10.87 11.18 13.69
CA GLU A 23 10.33 12.53 13.41
C GLU A 23 9.58 13.09 14.62
N MET A 24 8.66 12.30 15.18
CA MET A 24 7.83 12.74 16.30
C MET A 24 8.60 12.79 17.61
N GLY A 25 9.61 11.93 17.79
CA GLY A 25 10.52 11.94 18.92
C GLY A 25 11.34 13.22 18.99
N ALA A 26 11.78 13.75 17.84
CA ALA A 26 12.44 15.05 17.77
C ALA A 26 11.51 16.21 18.19
N LEU A 27 10.19 16.06 18.00
CA LEU A 27 9.20 17.09 18.35
C LEU A 27 8.73 17.02 19.81
N LEU A 28 8.55 15.81 20.35
CA LEU A 28 7.85 15.56 21.62
C LEU A 28 8.73 14.96 22.72
N GLY A 29 9.93 14.47 22.37
CA GLY A 29 10.77 13.63 23.21
C GLY A 29 10.54 12.13 22.91
N PRO A 30 11.61 11.32 22.85
CA PRO A 30 11.51 9.90 22.49
C PRO A 30 10.67 9.09 23.49
N ASP A 31 10.66 9.50 24.76
CA ASP A 31 9.86 8.90 25.83
C ASP A 31 8.38 9.25 25.75
N ARG A 32 7.94 9.99 24.74
CA ARG A 32 6.52 10.28 24.51
C ARG A 32 5.97 9.62 23.26
N VAL A 33 6.82 8.90 22.51
CA VAL A 33 6.44 8.28 21.24
C VAL A 33 6.70 6.78 21.23
N SER A 34 5.65 6.00 20.97
CA SER A 34 5.73 4.54 20.90
C SER A 34 5.27 4.04 19.54
N LEU A 35 5.88 2.95 19.07
CA LEU A 35 5.40 2.24 17.89
C LEU A 35 4.11 1.49 18.23
N PHE A 36 3.13 1.63 17.35
CA PHE A 36 1.91 0.85 17.35
C PHE A 36 1.65 0.36 15.93
N GLY A 37 2.07 -0.89 15.69
CA GLY A 37 1.85 -1.54 14.41
C GLY A 37 0.36 -1.81 14.19
N ARG A 38 -0.07 -1.78 12.93
CA ARG A 38 -1.42 -2.21 12.57
C ARG A 38 -1.43 -3.73 12.54
N GLY A 39 -2.29 -4.36 13.35
CA GLY A 39 -2.49 -5.80 13.29
C GLY A 39 -3.10 -6.22 11.95
N ILE A 40 -2.92 -7.50 11.60
CA ILE A 40 -3.61 -8.16 10.49
C ILE A 40 -4.34 -9.38 11.03
N ASP A 41 -5.57 -9.58 10.59
CA ASP A 41 -6.35 -10.77 10.93
C ASP A 41 -5.82 -11.96 10.14
N HIS A 42 -5.14 -12.89 10.81
CA HIS A 42 -4.53 -14.05 10.17
C HIS A 42 -5.53 -15.14 9.77
N GLU A 43 -6.74 -15.15 10.32
CA GLU A 43 -7.80 -16.07 9.89
C GLU A 43 -8.38 -15.61 8.55
N ARG A 44 -8.55 -14.30 8.40
CA ARG A 44 -9.02 -13.65 7.17
C ARG A 44 -7.94 -13.56 6.09
N PHE A 45 -6.72 -13.16 6.45
CA PHE A 45 -5.60 -12.98 5.53
C PHE A 45 -4.63 -14.16 5.61
N ARG A 46 -5.12 -15.33 5.17
CA ARG A 46 -4.32 -16.55 5.04
C ARG A 46 -4.16 -16.95 3.57
N PRO A 47 -3.04 -17.59 3.19
CA PRO A 47 -2.89 -18.16 1.86
C PRO A 47 -4.00 -19.17 1.55
N ASP A 48 -4.60 -19.05 0.36
CA ASP A 48 -5.53 -20.03 -0.21
C ASP A 48 -4.91 -20.63 -1.49
N PRO A 49 -4.45 -21.89 -1.46
CA PRO A 49 -3.83 -22.55 -2.61
C PRO A 49 -4.73 -22.58 -3.86
N GLY A 50 -6.05 -22.62 -3.69
CA GLY A 50 -7.02 -22.65 -4.80
C GLY A 50 -7.41 -21.27 -5.32
N ALA A 51 -7.09 -20.19 -4.60
CA ALA A 51 -7.54 -18.85 -4.95
C ALA A 51 -6.92 -18.33 -6.25
N ARG A 52 -5.65 -18.64 -6.53
CA ARG A 52 -4.91 -18.06 -7.66
C ARG A 52 -5.62 -18.28 -9.00
N GLY A 53 -5.96 -19.53 -9.32
CA GLY A 53 -6.63 -19.86 -10.58
C GLY A 53 -8.07 -19.36 -10.66
N ARG A 54 -8.78 -19.28 -9.52
CA ARG A 54 -10.14 -18.72 -9.46
C ARG A 54 -10.14 -17.20 -9.68
N LEU A 55 -9.25 -16.48 -8.99
CA LEU A 55 -9.12 -15.02 -9.08
C LEU A 55 -8.58 -14.58 -10.43
N ALA A 56 -7.62 -15.31 -11.00
CA ALA A 56 -7.11 -15.02 -12.35
C ALA A 56 -8.25 -15.03 -13.38
N ARG A 57 -9.10 -16.06 -13.36
CA ARG A 57 -10.28 -16.13 -14.25
C ARG A 57 -11.30 -15.03 -13.97
N ALA A 58 -11.61 -14.78 -12.69
CA ALA A 58 -12.58 -13.76 -12.30
C ALA A 58 -12.18 -12.34 -12.69
N HIS A 59 -10.86 -12.07 -12.80
CA HIS A 59 -10.32 -10.75 -13.11
C HIS A 59 -9.61 -10.69 -14.46
N GLY A 60 -9.79 -11.69 -15.33
CA GLY A 60 -9.27 -11.66 -16.71
C GLY A 60 -7.75 -11.73 -16.84
N VAL A 61 -7.04 -12.27 -15.85
CA VAL A 61 -5.59 -12.46 -15.91
C VAL A 61 -5.27 -13.66 -16.80
N PRO A 62 -4.53 -13.48 -17.91
CA PRO A 62 -4.17 -14.59 -18.78
C PRO A 62 -3.22 -15.60 -18.10
N ALA A 63 -3.34 -16.88 -18.43
CA ALA A 63 -2.58 -17.96 -17.80
C ALA A 63 -1.07 -17.91 -18.09
N ASP A 64 -0.67 -17.30 -19.20
CA ASP A 64 0.72 -17.06 -19.62
C ASP A 64 1.34 -15.81 -18.97
N ARG A 65 0.57 -15.07 -18.15
CA ARG A 65 1.00 -13.78 -17.57
C ARG A 65 1.20 -13.88 -16.06
N MET A 66 2.26 -13.24 -15.57
CA MET A 66 2.45 -13.00 -14.15
C MET A 66 1.52 -11.87 -13.68
N ALA A 67 0.64 -12.18 -12.72
CA ALA A 67 -0.20 -11.18 -12.08
C ALA A 67 0.65 -10.24 -11.21
N VAL A 68 0.52 -8.93 -11.45
CA VAL A 68 1.00 -7.86 -10.58
C VAL A 68 -0.23 -7.22 -9.95
N VAL A 69 -0.33 -7.24 -8.62
CA VAL A 69 -1.52 -6.75 -7.92
C VAL A 69 -1.21 -5.48 -7.15
N PHE A 70 -2.02 -4.45 -7.36
CA PHE A 70 -2.09 -3.27 -6.53
C PHE A 70 -3.39 -3.28 -5.73
N ALA A 71 -3.32 -3.04 -4.43
CA ALA A 71 -4.49 -2.90 -3.57
C ALA A 71 -4.39 -1.64 -2.71
N GLY A 72 -5.30 -0.69 -2.91
CA GLY A 72 -5.31 0.56 -2.16
C GLY A 72 -5.96 1.71 -2.90
N ARG A 73 -5.94 2.91 -2.30
CA ARG A 73 -6.43 4.14 -2.96
C ARG A 73 -5.61 4.41 -4.22
N VAL A 74 -6.30 4.74 -5.31
CA VAL A 74 -5.67 5.02 -6.60
C VAL A 74 -5.42 6.52 -6.73
N ASP A 75 -4.41 6.99 -6.01
CA ASP A 75 -3.99 8.39 -6.03
C ASP A 75 -2.48 8.53 -5.77
N ALA A 76 -1.98 9.77 -5.88
CA ALA A 76 -0.58 10.12 -5.69
C ALA A 76 0.04 9.59 -4.40
N SER A 77 -0.71 9.52 -3.29
CA SER A 77 -0.16 9.05 -2.01
C SER A 77 0.20 7.55 -2.03
N LYS A 78 -0.41 6.78 -2.93
CA LYS A 78 -0.09 5.36 -3.15
C LYS A 78 0.79 5.12 -4.36
N ARG A 79 1.23 6.19 -5.03
CA ARG A 79 2.22 6.17 -6.11
C ARG A 79 1.85 5.18 -7.22
N VAL A 80 0.56 5.03 -7.50
CA VAL A 80 0.04 4.05 -8.48
C VAL A 80 0.62 4.27 -9.89
N MET A 81 0.89 5.53 -10.25
CA MET A 81 1.51 5.85 -11.54
C MET A 81 2.95 5.33 -11.66
N VAL A 82 3.69 5.27 -10.56
CA VAL A 82 5.04 4.67 -10.55
C VAL A 82 4.96 3.17 -10.83
N LEU A 83 3.96 2.49 -10.27
CA LEU A 83 3.71 1.08 -10.59
C LEU A 83 3.31 0.89 -12.05
N ALA A 84 2.41 1.71 -12.57
CA ALA A 84 1.98 1.64 -13.96
C ALA A 84 3.16 1.80 -14.93
N GLU A 85 4.07 2.74 -14.64
CA GLU A 85 5.31 2.93 -15.39
C GLU A 85 6.25 1.71 -15.29
N ALA A 86 6.43 1.15 -14.09
CA ALA A 86 7.25 -0.05 -13.91
C ALA A 86 6.70 -1.26 -14.70
N VAL A 87 5.39 -1.46 -14.69
CA VAL A 87 4.72 -2.50 -15.47
C VAL A 87 4.91 -2.26 -16.98
N ARG A 88 4.80 -1.01 -17.44
CA ARG A 88 5.06 -0.66 -18.85
C ARG A 88 6.48 -1.08 -19.26
N ARG A 89 7.50 -0.71 -18.47
CA ARG A 89 8.90 -1.08 -18.74
C ARG A 89 9.13 -2.60 -18.77
N LEU A 90 8.42 -3.36 -17.93
CA LEU A 90 8.48 -4.82 -17.99
C LEU A 90 7.88 -5.37 -19.29
N LEU A 91 6.73 -4.84 -19.71
CA LEU A 91 6.11 -5.21 -20.99
C LEU A 91 7.01 -4.87 -22.18
N ASP A 92 7.61 -3.67 -22.19
CA ASP A 92 8.50 -3.20 -23.27
C ASP A 92 9.75 -4.08 -23.40
N THR A 93 10.17 -4.72 -22.31
CA THR A 93 11.30 -5.65 -22.31
C THR A 93 10.85 -7.11 -22.53
N GLY A 94 9.60 -7.33 -22.96
CA GLY A 94 9.06 -8.65 -23.31
C GLY A 94 8.66 -9.52 -22.12
N ARG A 95 8.60 -8.98 -20.89
CA ARG A 95 8.17 -9.77 -19.72
C ARG A 95 6.65 -9.89 -19.71
N PRO A 96 6.10 -11.11 -19.64
CA PRO A 96 4.66 -11.33 -19.72
C PRO A 96 4.00 -11.03 -18.36
N VAL A 97 3.74 -9.76 -18.06
CA VAL A 97 3.04 -9.33 -16.84
C VAL A 97 1.62 -8.84 -17.14
N HIS A 98 0.75 -8.88 -16.14
CA HIS A 98 -0.61 -8.34 -16.20
C HIS A 98 -0.95 -7.63 -14.88
N LEU A 99 -1.25 -6.33 -14.93
CA LEU A 99 -1.54 -5.51 -13.75
C LEU A 99 -3.03 -5.56 -13.40
N VAL A 100 -3.32 -5.87 -12.14
CA VAL A 100 -4.66 -5.79 -11.54
C VAL A 100 -4.67 -4.69 -10.48
N VAL A 101 -5.55 -3.69 -10.65
CA VAL A 101 -5.69 -2.56 -9.72
C VAL A 101 -6.99 -2.71 -8.93
N ALA A 102 -6.87 -3.05 -7.65
CA ALA A 102 -7.98 -3.15 -6.70
C ALA A 102 -8.09 -1.86 -5.87
N GLY A 103 -8.92 -0.93 -6.35
CA GLY A 103 -9.26 0.29 -5.63
C GLY A 103 -9.73 1.42 -6.54
N THR A 104 -10.07 2.55 -5.93
CA THR A 104 -10.54 3.76 -6.61
C THR A 104 -9.82 5.00 -6.08
N GLY A 105 -9.81 6.07 -6.88
CA GLY A 105 -9.24 7.37 -6.50
C GLY A 105 -9.10 8.32 -7.69
N ALA A 106 -8.47 9.47 -7.45
CA ALA A 106 -8.34 10.53 -8.45
C ALA A 106 -7.58 10.09 -9.72
N ASP A 107 -6.65 9.14 -9.59
CA ASP A 107 -5.85 8.63 -10.71
C ASP A 107 -6.49 7.40 -11.39
N SER A 108 -7.66 6.93 -10.94
CA SER A 108 -8.33 5.76 -11.53
C SER A 108 -8.51 5.82 -13.06
N PRO A 109 -8.86 6.96 -13.68
CA PRO A 109 -8.97 7.03 -15.15
C PRO A 109 -7.66 6.78 -15.90
N ARG A 110 -6.50 6.88 -15.24
CA ARG A 110 -5.16 6.79 -15.86
C ARG A 110 -4.56 5.39 -15.81
N VAL A 111 -5.15 4.49 -15.02
CA VAL A 111 -4.64 3.13 -14.78
C VAL A 111 -5.67 2.05 -15.13
N ARG A 112 -6.77 2.44 -15.76
CA ARG A 112 -7.75 1.54 -16.37
C ARG A 112 -7.29 1.08 -17.74
#